data_AF-A0A2E5KQJ1-F1
#
_entry.id   AF-A0A2E5KQJ1-F1
#
_cell.length_a   1.000
_cell.length_b   1.000
_cell.length_c   1.000
_cell.angle_alpha   90.00
_cell.angle_beta   90.00
_cell.angle_gamma   90.00
#
_symmetry.space_group_name_H-M   'P 1'
#
loop_
_entity.id
_entity.type
_entity.pdbx_description
1 polymer ?
#
loop_
_entity_poly.entity_id
_entity_poly.type
_entity_poly.pdbx_seq_one_letter_code
_entity_poly.pdbx_strand_id
1 'polypeptide(L)'
;MATRIEVLREFYDAMAPRAEEVANYLNGLDLKTMPDDARNLFHLLITFVETAHPIKLQWKTTDIDDAFPPERFGFGDASRTSLI
;
A
#
# COMPACT_ATOMS: atom_id res chain seq x y z
N MET A 1 11.29 -1.35 9.22
CA MET A 1 10.50 -0.34 9.94
C MET A 1 9.48 0.24 8.99
N ALA A 2 8.26 0.49 9.45
CA ALA A 2 7.24 1.14 8.64
C ALA A 2 7.53 2.64 8.49
N THR A 3 7.10 3.22 7.37
CA THR A 3 7.20 4.66 7.10
C THR A 3 6.27 5.44 8.03
N ARG A 4 6.72 6.59 8.55
CA ARG A 4 5.89 7.44 9.42
C ARG A 4 4.70 8.04 8.67
N ILE A 5 3.57 8.20 9.37
CA ILE A 5 2.33 8.75 8.78
C ILE A 5 2.54 10.17 8.22
N GLU A 6 3.37 11.00 8.85
CA GLU A 6 3.62 12.37 8.36
C GLU A 6 4.26 12.37 6.98
N VAL A 7 5.17 11.42 6.71
CA VAL A 7 5.81 11.26 5.39
C VAL A 7 4.80 10.81 4.35
N LEU A 8 3.88 9.90 4.71
CA LEU A 8 2.78 9.50 3.83
C LEU A 8 1.82 10.66 3.54
N ARG A 9 1.62 11.56 4.51
CA ARG A 9 0.77 12.74 4.36
C ARG A 9 1.36 13.73 3.37
N GLU A 10 2.66 14.01 3.48
CA GLU A 10 3.38 14.86 2.51
C GLU A 10 3.28 14.31 1.09
N PHE A 11 3.46 12.99 0.92
CA PHE A 11 3.27 12.32 -0.36
C PHE A 11 1.83 12.42 -0.87
N TYR A 12 0.84 12.14 -0.01
CA TYR A 12 -0.58 12.22 -0.35
C TYR A 12 -0.97 13.63 -0.80
N ASP A 13 -0.58 14.66 -0.06
CA ASP A 13 -0.90 16.06 -0.36
C ASP A 13 -0.26 16.50 -1.68
N ALA A 14 0.92 16.01 -2.01
CA ALA A 14 1.56 16.25 -3.30
C ALA A 14 0.85 15.51 -4.46
N MET A 15 0.40 14.28 -4.25
CA MET A 15 -0.21 13.47 -5.32
C MET A 15 -1.69 13.78 -5.54
N ALA A 16 -2.44 14.10 -4.50
CA ALA A 16 -3.89 14.30 -4.54
C ALA A 16 -4.37 15.26 -5.65
N PRO A 17 -3.79 16.46 -5.86
CA PRO A 17 -4.24 17.36 -6.92
C PRO A 17 -3.90 16.86 -8.34
N ARG A 18 -3.02 15.86 -8.48
CA ARG A 18 -2.54 15.32 -9.77
C ARG A 18 -3.15 13.97 -10.13
N ALA A 19 -3.74 13.29 -9.15
CA ALA A 19 -4.16 11.90 -9.29
C ALA A 19 -5.15 11.68 -10.45
N GLU A 20 -6.11 12.59 -10.63
CA GLU A 20 -7.10 12.50 -11.71
C GLU A 20 -6.48 12.71 -13.09
N GLU A 21 -5.61 13.71 -13.25
CA GLU A 21 -4.88 13.96 -14.50
C GLU A 21 -4.01 12.77 -14.88
N VAL A 22 -3.28 12.23 -13.90
CA VAL A 22 -2.42 11.05 -14.08
C VAL A 22 -3.25 9.83 -14.49
N ALA A 23 -4.39 9.58 -13.83
CA ALA A 23 -5.28 8.48 -14.19
C ALA A 23 -5.80 8.62 -15.62
N ASN A 24 -6.22 9.83 -16.02
CA ASN A 24 -6.70 10.11 -17.38
C ASN A 24 -5.62 9.86 -18.44
N TYR A 25 -4.38 10.28 -18.19
CA TYR A 25 -3.25 9.98 -19.08
C TYR A 25 -3.01 8.46 -19.21
N LEU A 26 -2.96 7.74 -18.07
CA LEU A 26 -2.67 6.30 -18.04
C LEU A 26 -3.78 5.45 -18.67
N ASN A 27 -5.05 5.89 -18.58
CA ASN A 27 -6.20 5.20 -19.20
C ASN A 27 -6.10 5.06 -20.72
N GLY A 28 -5.27 5.88 -21.38
CA GLY A 28 -5.03 5.79 -22.82
C GLY A 28 -3.96 4.76 -23.23
N LEU A 29 -3.29 4.11 -22.27
CA LEU A 29 -2.14 3.24 -22.52
C LEU A 29 -2.47 1.76 -22.26
N ASP A 30 -1.88 0.87 -23.04
CA ASP A 30 -1.94 -0.57 -22.80
C ASP A 30 -0.98 -0.96 -21.67
N LEU A 31 -1.48 -1.71 -20.69
CA LEU A 31 -0.71 -2.07 -19.49
C LEU A 31 0.53 -2.94 -19.77
N LYS A 32 0.49 -3.74 -20.83
CA LYS A 32 1.58 -4.67 -21.19
C LYS A 32 2.66 -3.96 -21.98
N THR A 33 2.30 -2.95 -22.77
CA THR A 33 3.21 -2.28 -23.71
C THR A 33 3.50 -0.82 -23.38
N MET A 34 3.04 -0.31 -22.24
CA MET A 34 3.32 1.06 -21.83
C MET A 34 4.83 1.35 -21.73
N PRO A 35 5.25 2.58 -22.12
CA PRO A 35 6.60 3.09 -21.87
C PRO A 35 7.02 3.02 -20.40
N ASP A 36 8.33 2.94 -20.14
CA ASP A 36 8.87 2.79 -18.78
C ASP A 36 8.57 3.98 -17.86
N ASP A 37 8.55 5.19 -18.41
CA ASP A 37 8.17 6.40 -17.68
C ASP A 37 6.69 6.39 -17.28
N ALA A 38 5.81 5.98 -18.19
CA ALA A 38 4.39 5.76 -17.90
C ALA A 38 4.19 4.65 -16.86
N ARG A 39 5.02 3.60 -16.88
CA ARG A 39 5.01 2.54 -15.85
C ARG A 39 5.39 3.05 -14.47
N ASN A 40 6.39 3.91 -14.39
CA ASN A 40 6.75 4.56 -13.12
C ASN A 40 5.62 5.46 -12.61
N LEU A 41 4.96 6.20 -13.50
CA LEU A 41 3.82 7.02 -13.16
C LEU A 41 2.62 6.18 -12.68
N PHE A 42 2.39 5.02 -13.30
CA PHE A 42 1.39 4.05 -12.86
C PHE A 42 1.68 3.53 -11.44
N HIS A 43 2.93 3.18 -11.14
CA HIS A 43 3.32 2.77 -9.79
C HIS A 43 3.13 3.90 -8.76
N LEU A 44 3.40 5.16 -9.14
CA LEU A 44 3.12 6.32 -8.29
C LEU A 44 1.62 6.45 -8.00
N LEU A 45 0.76 6.29 -9.02
CA LEU A 45 -0.69 6.35 -8.85
C LEU A 45 -1.21 5.21 -7.96
N ILE A 46 -0.73 3.98 -8.13
CA ILE A 46 -1.08 2.86 -7.24
C ILE A 46 -0.65 3.16 -5.80
N THR A 47 0.58 3.65 -5.60
CA THR A 47 1.08 4.00 -4.27
C THR A 47 0.21 5.09 -3.64
N PHE A 48 -0.24 6.07 -4.41
CA PHE A 48 -1.21 7.07 -3.95
C PHE A 48 -2.53 6.44 -3.47
N VAL A 49 -3.09 5.48 -4.22
CA VAL A 49 -4.33 4.79 -3.84
C VAL A 49 -4.17 4.03 -2.52
N GLU A 50 -3.06 3.30 -2.35
CA GLU A 50 -2.77 2.55 -1.13
C GLU A 50 -2.56 3.49 0.08
N THR A 51 -1.82 4.58 -0.11
CA THR A 51 -1.56 5.57 0.96
C THR A 51 -2.77 6.43 1.30
N ALA A 52 -3.77 6.54 0.43
CA ALA A 52 -4.98 7.31 0.70
C ALA A 52 -5.76 6.78 1.92
N HIS A 53 -5.76 5.46 2.13
CA HIS A 53 -6.50 4.81 3.23
C HIS A 53 -6.06 5.31 4.62
N PRO A 54 -4.79 5.14 5.04
CA PRO A 54 -4.35 5.58 6.37
C PRO A 54 -4.51 7.09 6.57
N ILE A 55 -4.33 7.89 5.51
CA ILE A 55 -4.45 9.35 5.57
C ILE A 55 -5.89 9.80 5.78
N LYS A 56 -6.84 9.26 4.99
CA LYS A 56 -8.28 9.59 5.09
C LYS A 56 -8.91 9.07 6.37
N LEU A 57 -8.46 7.91 6.87
CA LEU A 57 -8.88 7.34 8.15
C LEU A 57 -8.18 7.97 9.36
N GLN A 58 -7.33 8.99 9.15
CA GLN A 58 -6.66 9.74 10.21
C GLN A 58 -5.83 8.87 11.16
N TRP A 59 -5.10 7.88 10.61
CA TRP A 59 -4.18 7.08 11.40
C TRP A 59 -3.13 7.97 12.07
N LYS A 60 -2.74 7.62 13.29
CA LYS A 60 -1.71 8.35 14.06
C LYS A 60 -0.33 7.69 13.94
N THR A 61 -0.30 6.40 13.70
CA THR A 61 0.90 5.57 13.59
C THR A 61 0.61 4.42 12.63
N THR A 62 1.65 3.91 11.97
CA THR A 62 1.59 2.67 11.20
C THR A 62 1.72 1.42 12.06
N ASP A 63 2.22 1.56 13.29
CA ASP A 63 2.33 0.47 14.26
C ASP A 63 1.10 0.49 15.17
N ILE A 64 0.26 -0.55 15.09
CA ILE A 64 -1.01 -0.61 15.81
C ILE A 64 -0.74 -1.22 17.19
N ASP A 65 -1.06 -0.48 18.26
CA ASP A 65 -0.75 -0.88 19.64
C ASP A 65 -1.32 -2.25 20.05
N ASP A 66 -2.45 -2.68 19.46
CA ASP A 66 -3.10 -3.98 19.70
C ASP A 66 -2.93 -4.96 18.52
N ALA A 67 -1.83 -4.83 17.77
CA ALA A 67 -1.51 -5.79 16.72
C ALA A 67 -1.23 -7.17 17.33
N PHE A 68 -1.73 -8.23 16.67
CA PHE A 68 -1.42 -9.59 17.06
C PHE A 68 0.11 -9.81 17.01
N PRO A 69 0.77 -10.26 18.09
CA PRO A 69 2.22 -10.39 18.13
C PRO A 69 2.69 -11.39 17.07
N PRO A 70 3.53 -10.99 16.11
CA PRO A 70 3.87 -11.85 15.00
C PRO A 70 4.68 -13.08 15.42
N GLU A 71 5.34 -13.02 16.57
CA GLU A 71 6.05 -14.15 17.19
C GLU A 71 5.10 -15.27 17.65
N ARG A 72 3.80 -14.95 17.80
CA ARG A 72 2.74 -15.91 18.11
C ARG A 72 2.09 -16.50 16.86
N PHE A 73 2.48 -16.07 15.65
CA PHE A 73 2.08 -16.77 14.44
C PHE A 73 2.80 -18.12 14.38
N GLY A 74 2.15 -19.15 14.89
CA GLY A 74 2.48 -20.54 14.56
C GLY A 74 1.69 -20.95 13.33
N PHE A 75 2.37 -21.42 12.28
CA PHE A 75 1.71 -22.31 11.34
C PHE A 75 1.44 -23.61 12.10
N GLY A 76 0.18 -24.03 12.16
CA GLY A 76 -0.18 -25.28 12.84
C GLY A 76 0.73 -26.40 12.34
N ASP A 77 1.42 -27.07 13.27
CA ASP A 77 2.21 -28.25 12.96
C ASP A 77 1.29 -29.24 12.25
N ALA A 78 1.58 -29.53 10.98
CA ALA A 78 0.88 -30.53 10.17
C ALA A 78 1.22 -31.97 10.64
N SER A 79 1.46 -32.15 11.94
CA SER A 79 1.89 -33.38 12.59
C SER A 79 1.09 -33.63 13.86
N ARG A 80 -0.24 -33.54 13.80
CA ARG A 80 -1.12 -34.34 14.66
C ARG A 80 -1.71 -35.53 13.89
N THR A 81 -0.82 -36.28 13.25
CA THR A 81 -1.02 -37.72 13.06
C THR A 81 -0.20 -38.42 14.14
N SER A 82 -0.84 -38.71 15.28
CA SER A 82 -0.53 -39.87 16.12
C SER A 82 -1.46 -39.92 17.34
N LEU A 83 -2.31 -40.97 17.31
CA LEU A 83 -2.84 -41.72 18.44
C LEU A 83 -3.84 -41.00 19.38
N ILE A 84 -5.13 -41.13 19.08
CA ILE A 84 -6.02 -42.16 19.67
C ILE A 84 -7.13 -42.51 18.66
#